data_AF-T0ZS79-F1
#
_entry.id   AF-T0ZS79-F1
#
_cell.length_a   1.000
_cell.length_b   1.000
_cell.length_c   1.000
_cell.angle_alpha   90.00
_cell.angle_beta   90.00
_cell.angle_gamma   90.00
#
_symmetry.space_group_name_H-M   'P 1'
#
loop_
_entity.id
_entity.type
_entity.pdbx_description
1 polymer ?
#
loop_
_entity_poly.entity_id
_entity_poly.type
_entity_poly.pdbx_seq_one_letter_code
_entity_poly.pdbx_strand_id
1 'polypeptide(L)'
;RWFFTSEGNLVIAGKDRKSNERVVKKHMKQYDLYVHADLYGAPSTIIKAADSTRPLEKSIFEACQFAVCFSRAWPAGQLSGSAYWVFPEQVSKTAESGEYVSSGSWVIRGKRNYLFDLPMHLYLGKITYSNETILMISPVPFESQGKIVEITPGKTRRDELPGRPGNSS
;
A
#
# COMPACT_ATOMS: atom_id res chain seq x y z
N ARG A 1 1.65 1.38 7.04
CA ARG A 1 0.18 1.28 6.94
C ARG A 1 -0.14 -0.20 6.81
N TRP A 2 -1.32 -0.61 7.20
CA TRP A 2 -1.71 -2.02 7.14
C TRP A 2 -3.21 -2.14 6.99
N PHE A 3 -3.65 -3.28 6.47
CA PHE A 3 -5.04 -3.71 6.43
C PHE A 3 -5.11 -5.23 6.30
N PHE A 4 -6.26 -5.81 6.59
CA PHE A 4 -6.56 -7.19 6.24
C PHE A 4 -7.38 -7.21 4.96
N THR A 5 -6.95 -8.02 4.00
CA THR A 5 -7.74 -8.27 2.80
C THR A 5 -9.04 -8.99 3.15
N SER A 6 -9.99 -8.99 2.23
CA SER A 6 -11.25 -9.74 2.41
C SER A 6 -11.07 -11.26 2.51
N GLU A 7 -9.88 -11.78 2.17
CA GLU A 7 -9.50 -13.19 2.33
C GLU A 7 -8.65 -13.43 3.59
N GLY A 8 -8.44 -12.42 4.43
CA GLY A 8 -7.74 -12.53 5.71
C GLY A 8 -6.22 -12.35 5.65
N ASN A 9 -5.63 -12.16 4.48
CA ASN A 9 -4.20 -11.85 4.38
C ASN A 9 -3.90 -10.46 4.96
N LEU A 10 -2.88 -10.38 5.83
CA LEU A 10 -2.35 -9.10 6.31
C LEU A 10 -1.54 -8.42 5.21
N VAL A 11 -1.81 -7.15 4.92
CA VAL A 11 -1.02 -6.32 4.02
C VAL A 11 -0.29 -5.26 4.82
N ILE A 12 0.99 -5.05 4.53
CA ILE A 12 1.85 -4.08 5.22
C ILE A 12 2.55 -3.19 4.18
N ALA A 13 2.42 -1.88 4.32
CA ALA A 13 3.06 -0.89 3.45
C ALA A 13 3.90 0.10 4.25
N GLY A 14 5.08 0.48 3.76
CA GLY A 14 5.86 1.55 4.39
C GLY A 14 5.18 2.92 4.30
N LYS A 15 5.56 3.84 5.18
CA LYS A 15 5.10 5.24 5.20
C LYS A 15 6.16 6.23 4.68
N ASP A 16 7.42 5.81 4.72
CA ASP A 16 8.61 6.57 4.37
C ASP A 16 9.74 5.62 3.94
N ARG A 17 10.90 6.15 3.56
CA ARG A 17 12.05 5.34 3.09
C ARG A 17 12.52 4.32 4.14
N LYS A 18 12.62 4.72 5.41
CA LYS A 18 13.10 3.85 6.50
C LYS A 18 12.14 2.69 6.76
N SER A 19 10.84 2.98 6.77
CA SER A 19 9.80 1.97 6.97
C SER A 19 9.59 1.10 5.73
N ASN A 20 9.71 1.61 4.50
CA ASN A 20 9.77 0.79 3.28
C ASN A 20 10.88 -0.25 3.37
N GLU A 21 12.06 0.19 3.82
CA GLU A 21 13.21 -0.70 3.97
C GLU A 21 12.98 -1.76 5.04
N ARG A 22 12.41 -1.37 6.19
CA ARG A 22 12.08 -2.31 7.27
C ARG A 22 11.01 -3.33 6.86
N VAL A 23 9.96 -2.89 6.16
CA VAL A 23 8.88 -3.74 5.65
C VAL A 23 9.47 -4.89 4.83
N VAL A 24 10.30 -4.56 3.84
CA VAL A 24 10.87 -5.59 2.96
C VAL A 24 11.98 -6.40 3.64
N LYS A 25 12.95 -5.77 4.31
CA LYS A 25 14.08 -6.51 4.92
C LYS A 25 13.67 -7.41 6.09
N LYS A 26 12.73 -6.95 6.93
CA LYS A 26 12.41 -7.65 8.19
C LYS A 26 11.13 -8.47 8.13
N HIS A 27 10.21 -8.14 7.24
CA HIS A 27 8.88 -8.76 7.26
C HIS A 27 8.54 -9.57 6.00
N MET A 28 9.27 -9.41 4.89
CA MET A 28 9.09 -10.27 3.72
C MET A 28 9.68 -11.65 3.97
N LYS A 29 8.87 -12.68 3.72
CA LYS A 29 9.22 -14.09 3.86
C LYS A 29 8.91 -14.83 2.57
N GLN A 30 9.31 -16.10 2.52
CA GLN A 30 8.89 -17.03 1.48
C GLN A 30 7.35 -17.08 1.41
N TYR A 31 6.82 -17.15 0.18
CA TYR A 31 5.38 -17.15 -0.17
C TYR A 31 4.63 -15.82 -0.02
N ASP A 32 5.21 -14.80 0.61
CA ASP A 32 4.66 -13.45 0.53
C ASP A 32 4.73 -12.92 -0.91
N LEU A 33 4.01 -11.83 -1.19
CA LEU A 33 4.14 -11.09 -2.44
C LEU A 33 4.55 -9.65 -2.18
N TYR A 34 5.49 -9.15 -2.97
CA TYR A 34 5.84 -7.74 -2.99
C TYR A 34 4.95 -7.01 -4.00
N VAL A 35 4.41 -5.87 -3.60
CA VAL A 35 3.50 -5.03 -4.40
C VAL A 35 4.01 -3.60 -4.41
N HIS A 36 3.93 -2.97 -5.58
CA HIS A 36 4.26 -1.56 -5.76
C HIS A 36 3.42 -0.96 -6.88
N ALA A 37 2.96 0.29 -6.71
CA ALA A 37 2.29 0.99 -7.81
C ALA A 37 3.29 1.29 -8.93
N ASP A 38 2.87 1.35 -10.18
CA ASP A 38 3.72 1.72 -11.31
C ASP A 38 3.93 3.24 -11.41
N LEU A 39 4.15 3.86 -10.25
CA LEU A 39 4.26 5.30 -10.07
C LEU A 39 5.29 5.62 -8.99
N TYR A 40 6.03 6.72 -9.20
CA TYR A 40 6.99 7.21 -8.22
C TYR A 40 6.32 7.56 -6.88
N GLY A 41 7.03 7.30 -5.78
CA GLY A 41 6.59 7.63 -4.43
C GLY A 41 5.55 6.69 -3.84
N ALA A 42 5.22 5.59 -4.53
CA ALA A 42 4.41 4.52 -3.96
C ALA A 42 5.13 3.80 -2.81
N PRO A 43 4.39 3.25 -1.85
CA PRO A 43 4.99 2.51 -0.75
C PRO A 43 5.47 1.13 -1.22
N SER A 44 6.55 0.65 -0.61
CA SER A 44 6.87 -0.78 -0.64
C SER A 44 5.83 -1.53 0.18
N THR A 45 5.07 -2.40 -0.48
CA THR A 45 3.92 -3.11 0.10
C THR A 45 4.15 -4.61 0.04
N ILE A 46 3.73 -5.34 1.07
CA ILE A 46 3.83 -6.80 1.14
C ILE A 46 2.48 -7.36 1.52
N ILE A 47 2.07 -8.41 0.82
CA ILE A 47 0.95 -9.26 1.21
C ILE A 47 1.53 -10.47 1.93
N LYS A 48 1.11 -10.68 3.18
CA LYS A 48 1.54 -11.81 4.00
C LYS A 48 0.84 -13.08 3.55
N ALA A 49 1.60 -14.15 3.32
CA ALA A 49 1.05 -15.47 3.13
C ALA A 49 0.27 -15.94 4.37
N ALA A 50 -0.84 -16.64 4.15
CA ALA A 50 -1.57 -17.35 5.20
C ALA A 50 -1.18 -18.83 5.12
N ASP A 51 -0.71 -19.41 6.23
CA ASP A 51 -0.33 -20.84 6.33
C ASP A 51 0.59 -21.34 5.20
N SER A 52 1.59 -20.52 4.83
CA SER A 52 2.53 -20.79 3.72
C SER A 52 1.88 -20.94 2.33
N THR A 53 0.62 -20.54 2.20
CA THR A 53 -0.11 -20.46 0.94
C THR A 53 -0.01 -19.04 0.39
N ARG A 54 0.28 -18.93 -0.90
CA ARG A 54 0.40 -17.62 -1.56
C ARG A 54 -0.96 -16.91 -1.56
N PRO A 55 -0.98 -15.58 -1.43
CA PRO A 55 -2.21 -14.80 -1.55
C PRO A 55 -2.93 -15.06 -2.88
N LEU A 56 -4.26 -15.07 -2.84
CA LEU A 56 -5.10 -15.29 -4.02
C LEU A 56 -5.32 -13.97 -4.80
N GLU A 57 -5.92 -14.08 -5.98
CA GLU A 57 -6.09 -12.95 -6.90
C GLU A 57 -6.82 -11.76 -6.28
N LYS A 58 -7.81 -12.00 -5.41
CA LYS A 58 -8.57 -10.94 -4.76
C LYS A 58 -7.71 -10.17 -3.75
N SER A 59 -6.95 -10.87 -2.91
CA SER A 59 -5.97 -10.25 -2.01
C SER A 59 -4.90 -9.47 -2.75
N ILE A 60 -4.43 -9.99 -3.89
CA ILE A 60 -3.49 -9.29 -4.77
C ILE A 60 -4.10 -8.00 -5.31
N PHE A 61 -5.33 -8.07 -5.82
CA PHE A 61 -6.05 -6.91 -6.34
C PHE A 61 -6.21 -5.83 -5.26
N GLU A 62 -6.69 -6.19 -4.08
CA GLU A 62 -6.86 -5.26 -2.95
C GLU A 62 -5.52 -4.63 -2.54
N ALA A 63 -4.45 -5.41 -2.42
CA ALA A 63 -3.13 -4.87 -2.07
C ALA A 63 -2.55 -3.94 -3.14
N CYS A 64 -2.77 -4.25 -4.42
CA CYS A 64 -2.42 -3.39 -5.55
C CYS A 64 -3.18 -2.07 -5.50
N GLN A 65 -4.48 -2.12 -5.25
CA GLN A 65 -5.32 -0.94 -5.06
C GLN A 65 -4.82 -0.08 -3.89
N PHE A 66 -4.48 -0.72 -2.77
CA PHE A 66 -3.89 -0.05 -1.60
C PHE A 66 -2.58 0.67 -1.93
N ALA A 67 -1.69 0.02 -2.68
CA ALA A 67 -0.41 0.61 -3.10
C ALA A 67 -0.62 1.83 -3.98
N VAL A 68 -1.59 1.79 -4.90
CA VAL A 68 -1.97 2.92 -5.76
C VAL A 68 -2.53 4.08 -4.93
N CYS A 69 -3.45 3.81 -4.00
CA CYS A 69 -4.07 4.83 -3.15
C CYS A 69 -3.07 5.60 -2.27
N PHE A 70 -1.92 5.01 -1.95
CA PHE A 70 -0.86 5.67 -1.18
C PHE A 70 0.33 6.15 -2.03
N SER A 71 0.18 6.15 -3.36
CA SER A 71 1.16 6.71 -4.30
C SER A 71 0.93 8.20 -4.56
N ARG A 72 1.74 8.79 -5.47
CA ARG A 72 1.55 10.16 -5.92
C ARG A 72 0.32 10.37 -6.81
N ALA A 73 -0.36 9.30 -7.23
CA ALA A 73 -1.61 9.39 -7.96
C ALA A 73 -2.73 10.05 -7.14
N TRP A 74 -2.78 9.73 -5.84
CA TRP A 74 -3.81 10.22 -4.92
C TRP A 74 -3.80 11.75 -4.79
N PRO A 75 -2.68 12.42 -4.42
CA PRO A 75 -2.65 13.88 -4.38
C PRO A 75 -2.74 14.53 -5.77
N ALA A 76 -2.55 13.78 -6.86
CA ALA A 76 -2.78 14.25 -8.23
C ALA A 76 -4.27 14.18 -8.64
N GLY A 77 -5.15 13.67 -7.79
CA GLY A 77 -6.58 13.56 -8.08
C GLY A 77 -6.91 12.51 -9.14
N GLN A 78 -5.99 11.57 -9.42
CA GLN A 78 -6.27 10.45 -10.32
C GLN A 78 -7.32 9.53 -9.71
N LEU A 79 -8.22 8.99 -10.52
CA LEU A 79 -9.29 8.10 -10.04
C LEU A 79 -8.94 6.61 -10.16
N SER A 80 -7.93 6.29 -10.98
CA SER A 80 -7.41 4.94 -11.16
C SER A 80 -5.90 4.96 -11.39
N GLY A 81 -5.25 3.81 -11.23
CA GLY A 81 -3.84 3.64 -11.48
C GLY A 81 -3.44 2.19 -11.72
N SER A 82 -2.15 1.99 -11.92
CA SER A 82 -1.58 0.67 -12.20
C SER A 82 -0.63 0.27 -11.09
N ALA A 83 -0.55 -1.03 -10.82
CA ALA A 83 0.41 -1.60 -9.91
C ALA A 83 0.94 -2.91 -10.46
N TYR A 84 2.00 -3.41 -9.84
CA TYR A 84 2.48 -4.75 -10.10
C TYR A 84 2.78 -5.47 -8.81
N TRP A 85 2.81 -6.80 -8.92
CA TRP A 85 3.33 -7.67 -7.88
C TRP A 85 4.42 -8.60 -8.43
N VAL A 86 5.32 -9.01 -7.54
CA VAL A 86 6.41 -9.96 -7.82
C VAL A 86 6.67 -10.86 -6.63
N PHE A 87 7.36 -11.97 -6.89
CA PHE A 87 7.83 -12.87 -5.84
C PHE A 87 8.99 -12.27 -5.04
N PRO A 88 9.19 -12.69 -3.77
CA PRO A 88 10.26 -12.17 -2.91
C PRO A 88 11.66 -12.30 -3.53
N GLU A 89 11.93 -13.37 -4.27
CA GLU A 89 13.22 -13.65 -4.91
C GLU A 89 13.55 -12.65 -6.03
N GLN A 90 12.54 -11.94 -6.54
CA GLN A 90 12.70 -10.91 -7.56
C GLN A 90 13.09 -9.55 -6.97
N VAL A 91 13.06 -9.39 -5.64
CA VAL A 91 13.25 -8.11 -4.96
C VAL A 91 14.68 -8.01 -4.41
N SER A 92 15.49 -7.14 -5.00
CA SER A 92 16.93 -7.01 -4.71
C SER A 92 17.33 -5.61 -4.24
N LYS A 93 18.43 -5.55 -3.45
CA LYS A 93 19.14 -4.31 -3.12
C LYS A 93 20.40 -4.08 -3.96
N THR A 94 20.73 -5.00 -4.84
CA THR A 94 21.93 -4.93 -5.67
C THR A 94 21.56 -4.34 -7.03
N ALA A 95 22.16 -3.21 -7.40
CA ALA A 95 22.07 -2.65 -8.76
C ALA A 95 22.90 -3.46 -9.77
N GLU A 96 22.66 -3.32 -11.08
CA GLU A 96 23.41 -4.09 -12.11
C GLU A 96 24.85 -3.61 -12.37
N SER A 97 25.27 -2.45 -11.87
CA SER A 97 26.67 -2.01 -11.94
C SER A 97 26.88 -0.69 -11.20
N GLY A 98 27.81 -0.62 -10.23
CA GLY A 98 28.37 0.62 -9.67
C GLY A 98 27.44 1.61 -8.96
N GLU A 99 26.13 1.51 -9.14
CA GLU A 99 25.13 2.43 -8.60
C GLU A 99 24.62 1.97 -7.24
N TYR A 100 24.34 2.96 -6.38
CA TYR A 100 23.77 2.71 -5.07
C TYR A 100 22.24 2.69 -5.13
N VAL A 101 21.63 1.59 -4.69
CA VAL A 101 20.17 1.52 -4.51
C VAL A 101 19.81 2.29 -3.25
N SER A 102 19.15 3.44 -3.42
CA SER A 102 18.73 4.29 -2.31
C SER A 102 17.93 3.55 -1.23
N SER A 103 18.07 4.01 0.02
CA SER A 103 17.30 3.48 1.14
C SER A 103 15.80 3.56 0.86
N GLY A 104 15.07 2.48 1.16
CA GLY A 104 13.64 2.35 0.87
C GLY A 104 13.26 2.00 -0.58
N SER A 105 14.21 1.92 -1.51
CA SER A 105 13.99 1.51 -2.91
C SER A 105 14.46 0.08 -3.17
N TRP A 106 13.88 -0.59 -4.15
CA TRP A 106 14.16 -2.00 -4.46
C TRP A 106 14.27 -2.22 -5.97
N VAL A 107 15.26 -3.01 -6.38
CA VAL A 107 15.46 -3.43 -7.77
C VAL A 107 14.62 -4.68 -7.99
N ILE A 108 13.73 -4.63 -8.99
CA ILE A 108 12.88 -5.76 -9.33
C ILE A 108 13.45 -6.48 -10.55
N ARG A 109 13.75 -7.77 -10.41
CA ARG A 109 14.36 -8.61 -11.45
C ARG A 109 13.32 -9.51 -12.12
N GLY A 110 13.44 -9.70 -13.43
CA GLY A 110 12.55 -10.55 -14.20
C GLY A 110 11.17 -9.93 -14.46
N LYS A 111 10.19 -10.79 -14.80
CA LYS A 111 8.85 -10.38 -15.21
C LYS A 111 8.03 -9.86 -14.03
N ARG A 112 7.36 -8.73 -14.23
CA ARG A 112 6.35 -8.18 -13.30
C ARG A 112 4.95 -8.62 -13.71
N ASN A 113 4.07 -8.82 -12.74
CA ASN A 113 2.66 -9.11 -12.97
C ASN A 113 1.86 -7.84 -12.73
N TYR A 114 1.35 -7.23 -13.80
CA TYR A 114 0.69 -5.93 -13.75
C TYR A 114 -0.83 -6.07 -13.59
N LEU A 115 -1.40 -5.18 -12.80
CA LEU A 115 -2.83 -4.90 -12.73
C LEU A 115 -3.04 -3.44 -13.12
N PHE A 116 -4.04 -3.21 -13.96
CA PHE A 116 -4.40 -1.90 -14.49
C PHE A 116 -5.78 -1.48 -13.99
N ASP A 117 -6.11 -0.20 -14.16
CA ASP A 117 -7.42 0.38 -13.82
C ASP A 117 -7.87 0.13 -12.37
N LEU A 118 -6.92 0.11 -11.43
CA LEU A 118 -7.19 -0.08 -10.01
C LEU A 118 -7.85 1.19 -9.45
N PRO A 119 -9.07 1.12 -8.90
CA PRO A 119 -9.83 2.30 -8.53
C PRO A 119 -9.34 2.90 -7.20
N MET A 120 -9.40 4.22 -7.03
CA MET A 120 -8.88 4.90 -5.85
C MET A 120 -9.94 5.17 -4.79
N HIS A 121 -10.20 4.15 -3.96
CA HIS A 121 -11.04 4.26 -2.78
C HIS A 121 -10.25 3.87 -1.54
N LEU A 122 -10.55 4.52 -0.43
CA LEU A 122 -10.09 4.12 0.89
C LEU A 122 -11.27 4.18 1.85
N TYR A 123 -11.38 3.16 2.69
CA TYR A 123 -12.39 3.06 3.73
C TYR A 123 -11.68 3.07 5.07
N LEU A 124 -12.09 3.96 5.97
CA LEU A 124 -11.55 4.06 7.33
C LEU A 124 -12.63 3.67 8.34
N GLY A 125 -12.29 2.77 9.24
CA GLY A 125 -13.20 2.25 10.25
C GLY A 125 -12.46 1.59 11.41
N LYS A 126 -13.21 1.26 12.46
CA LYS A 126 -12.71 0.53 13.64
C LYS A 126 -12.92 -0.97 13.47
N ILE A 127 -11.97 -1.78 13.91
CA ILE A 127 -12.10 -3.24 14.03
C ILE A 127 -11.67 -3.67 15.43
N THR A 128 -12.11 -4.86 15.86
CA THR A 128 -11.51 -5.52 17.04
C THR A 128 -10.46 -6.51 16.57
N TYR A 129 -9.26 -6.39 17.12
CA TYR A 129 -8.16 -7.31 16.88
C TYR A 129 -7.45 -7.55 18.21
N SER A 130 -7.26 -8.83 18.58
CA SER A 130 -6.67 -9.21 19.87
C SER A 130 -7.33 -8.53 21.08
N ASN A 131 -8.66 -8.43 21.09
CA ASN A 131 -9.47 -7.75 22.11
C ASN A 131 -9.25 -6.22 22.23
N GLU A 132 -8.56 -5.61 21.29
CA GLU A 132 -8.38 -4.16 21.21
C GLU A 132 -9.13 -3.57 20.02
N THR A 133 -9.72 -2.39 20.20
CA THR A 133 -10.30 -1.63 19.10
C THR A 133 -9.22 -0.81 18.41
N ILE A 134 -8.95 -1.11 17.14
CA ILE A 134 -7.94 -0.42 16.33
C ILE A 134 -8.55 0.15 15.04
N LEU A 135 -7.93 1.19 14.50
CA LEU A 135 -8.32 1.77 13.21
C LEU A 135 -7.66 0.99 12.06
N MET A 136 -8.47 0.58 11.10
CA MET A 136 -8.03 0.00 9.84
C MET A 136 -8.41 0.92 8.68
N ILE A 137 -7.49 1.09 7.74
CA ILE A 137 -7.75 1.73 6.46
C ILE A 137 -7.62 0.69 5.37
N SER A 138 -8.66 0.49 4.57
CA SER A 138 -8.76 -0.58 3.57
C SER A 138 -9.08 0.02 2.20
N PRO A 139 -8.61 -0.56 1.09
CA PRO A 139 -8.96 -0.09 -0.24
C PRO A 139 -10.37 -0.56 -0.67
N VAL A 140 -10.97 -1.48 0.09
CA VAL A 140 -12.32 -2.02 -0.09
C VAL A 140 -13.16 -1.89 1.19
N PRO A 141 -14.50 -1.92 1.10
CA PRO A 141 -15.37 -1.96 2.28
C PRO A 141 -15.07 -3.18 3.16
N PHE A 142 -15.27 -3.03 4.47
CA PHE A 142 -15.08 -4.09 5.45
C PHE A 142 -16.07 -3.93 6.62
N GLU A 143 -16.25 -5.00 7.39
CA GLU A 143 -17.07 -4.95 8.60
C GLU A 143 -16.39 -4.09 9.67
N SER A 144 -17.05 -3.00 10.07
CA SER A 144 -16.51 -2.05 11.05
C SER A 144 -17.38 -1.96 12.30
N GLN A 145 -16.74 -1.73 13.44
CA GLN A 145 -17.39 -1.29 14.66
C GLN A 145 -17.89 0.15 14.52
N GLY A 146 -19.11 0.28 14.02
CA GLY A 146 -19.78 1.56 13.83
C GLY A 146 -19.66 2.08 12.40
N LYS A 147 -19.59 3.41 12.25
CA LYS A 147 -19.57 4.06 10.94
C LYS A 147 -18.22 3.87 10.23
N ILE A 148 -18.30 3.54 8.95
CA ILE A 148 -17.17 3.58 8.02
C ILE A 148 -17.17 4.91 7.29
N VAL A 149 -15.98 5.47 7.05
CA VAL A 149 -15.79 6.69 6.24
C VAL A 149 -15.13 6.28 4.93
N GLU A 150 -15.81 6.51 3.82
CA GLU A 150 -15.21 6.43 2.50
C GLU A 150 -14.43 7.71 2.20
N ILE A 151 -13.25 7.54 1.63
CA ILE A 151 -12.34 8.60 1.24
C ILE A 151 -11.96 8.35 -0.21
N THR A 152 -12.06 9.38 -1.04
CA THR A 152 -11.63 9.38 -2.44
C THR A 152 -10.63 10.51 -2.68
N PRO A 153 -9.83 10.46 -3.74
CA PRO A 153 -8.99 11.57 -4.16
C PRO A 153 -9.81 12.85 -4.34
N GLY A 154 -9.46 13.90 -3.59
CA GLY A 154 -10.07 15.21 -3.72
C GLY A 154 -9.33 16.07 -4.74
N LYS A 155 -10.03 17.00 -5.40
CA LYS A 155 -9.43 18.00 -6.31
C LYS A 155 -8.84 19.21 -5.57
N THR A 156 -9.17 19.37 -4.29
CA THR A 156 -8.81 20.54 -3.48
C THR A 156 -7.46 20.33 -2.82
N ARG A 157 -6.53 21.28 -3.00
CA ARG A 157 -5.24 21.23 -2.31
C ARG A 157 -5.48 21.38 -0.81
N ARG A 158 -4.63 20.73 0.00
CA ARG A 158 -4.70 20.75 1.47
C ARG A 158 -4.76 22.18 2.06
N ASP A 159 -4.27 23.15 1.29
CA ASP A 159 -4.11 24.56 1.60
C ASP A 159 -5.42 25.35 1.46
N GLU A 160 -6.42 24.79 0.77
CA GLU A 160 -7.72 25.41 0.46
C GLU A 160 -8.87 24.87 1.35
N LEU A 161 -8.56 24.00 2.32
CA LEU A 161 -9.53 23.48 3.27
C LEU A 161 -9.88 24.56 4.31
N PRO A 162 -11.17 24.97 4.45
CA PRO A 162 -11.56 25.97 5.44
C PRO A 162 -11.38 25.41 6.85
N GLY A 163 -10.56 26.06 7.68
CA GLY A 163 -10.40 25.68 9.09
C GLY A 163 -9.02 25.89 9.75
N ARG A 164 -8.09 26.66 9.19
CA ARG A 164 -6.92 27.13 9.95
C ARG A 164 -7.01 28.62 10.25
N PRO A 165 -6.86 29.06 11.52
CA PRO A 165 -6.54 30.45 11.80
C PRO A 165 -5.19 30.73 11.12
N GLY A 166 -5.20 31.67 10.19
CA GLY A 166 -3.98 32.10 9.52
C GLY A 166 -3.01 32.66 10.55
N ASN A 167 -1.75 32.22 10.49
CA ASN A 167 -0.67 33.00 11.06
C ASN A 167 -0.57 34.27 10.22
N SER A 168 -1.12 35.37 10.72
CA SER A 168 -0.72 36.70 10.31
C SER A 168 0.72 36.92 10.79
N SER A 169 1.62 37.09 9.81
CA SER A 169 2.93 37.72 9.95
C SER A 169 2.85 39.12 10.55
#